data_AF-A0A285P9E0-F1
#
_entry.id   AF-A0A285P9E0-F1
#
_cell.length_a   1.000
_cell.length_b   1.000
_cell.length_c   1.000
_cell.angle_alpha   90.00
_cell.angle_beta   90.00
_cell.angle_gamma   90.00
#
_symmetry.space_group_name_H-M   'P 1'
#
loop_
_entity.id
_entity.type
_entity.pdbx_description
1 polymer ?
#
loop_
_entity_poly.entity_id
_entity_poly.type
_entity_poly.pdbx_seq_one_letter_code
_entity_poly.pdbx_strand_id
1 'polypeptide(L)'
;MSTEATTEIERDVEPADVGELVQRRRLKEIFSARENFTETRREITNRQLSGQVPQSKIEHALRTCIEEYTMYIEPMFASADDPDYWREEIELGEIEVPESVRDSPIAVNGFAAILDTSWPMVFEYDVPEEDELYGETQKTKSVKVDLPEEISHAAFRKLNEFLRDHGVKYRMEDGLPTDQL
;
A
#
# COMPACT_ATOMS: atom_id res chain seq x y z
N MET A 1 39.12 -40.88 40.94
CA MET A 1 38.56 -40.59 39.60
C MET A 1 37.05 -40.69 39.73
N SER A 2 36.38 -39.57 39.93
CA SER A 2 34.91 -39.48 39.95
C SER A 2 34.48 -38.84 38.64
N THR A 3 33.70 -39.57 37.86
CA THR A 3 33.05 -39.08 36.65
C THR A 3 31.71 -38.49 37.08
N GLU A 4 31.61 -37.16 37.11
CA GLU A 4 30.34 -36.47 37.30
C GLU A 4 29.48 -36.66 36.04
N ALA A 5 28.32 -37.30 36.22
CA ALA A 5 27.33 -37.47 35.18
C ALA A 5 26.53 -36.17 35.04
N THR A 6 26.88 -35.36 34.05
CA THR A 6 26.05 -34.24 33.59
C THR A 6 24.79 -34.81 32.97
N THR A 7 23.68 -34.78 33.70
CA THR A 7 22.36 -35.11 33.16
C THR A 7 21.86 -33.87 32.43
N GLU A 8 21.91 -33.89 31.09
CA GLU A 8 21.31 -32.87 30.24
C GLU A 8 19.80 -32.83 30.51
N ILE A 9 19.32 -31.65 30.90
CA ILE A 9 17.90 -31.37 31.05
C ILE A 9 17.34 -31.19 29.65
N GLU A 10 16.67 -32.21 29.12
CA GLU A 10 15.78 -32.07 27.97
C GLU A 10 14.68 -31.07 28.36
N ARG A 11 14.81 -29.83 27.90
CA ARG A 11 13.72 -28.86 27.94
C ARG A 11 12.72 -29.27 26.87
N ASP A 12 11.62 -29.85 27.29
CA ASP A 12 10.39 -29.96 26.50
C ASP A 12 9.95 -28.54 26.09
N VAL A 13 10.35 -28.13 24.89
CA VAL A 13 9.75 -26.98 24.21
C VAL A 13 8.50 -27.54 23.54
N GLU A 14 7.33 -27.25 24.10
CA GLU A 14 6.06 -27.52 23.43
C GLU A 14 6.13 -26.92 22.01
N PRO A 15 5.78 -27.69 20.95
CA PRO A 15 5.81 -27.17 19.61
C PRO A 15 4.81 -26.01 19.54
N ALA A 16 5.34 -24.80 19.36
CA ALA A 16 4.51 -23.61 19.16
C ALA A 16 3.48 -23.91 18.07
N ASP A 17 2.21 -23.59 18.35
CA ASP A 17 1.13 -23.77 17.38
C ASP A 17 1.50 -23.01 16.10
N VAL A 18 1.62 -23.75 15.00
CA VAL A 18 1.97 -23.20 13.68
C VAL A 18 1.02 -22.07 13.30
N GLY A 19 -0.26 -22.16 13.71
CA GLY A 19 -1.25 -21.11 13.50
C GLY A 19 -0.88 -19.80 14.21
N GLU A 20 -0.46 -19.88 15.48
CA GLU A 20 -0.06 -18.71 16.27
C GLU A 20 1.19 -18.05 15.69
N LEU A 21 2.18 -18.84 15.26
CA LEU A 21 3.39 -18.33 14.63
C LEU A 21 3.10 -17.60 13.30
N VAL A 22 2.21 -18.15 12.47
CA VAL A 22 1.79 -17.53 11.21
C VAL A 22 1.04 -16.23 11.48
N GLN A 23 0.12 -16.22 12.44
CA GLN A 23 -0.63 -15.02 12.81
C GLN A 23 0.29 -13.91 13.35
N ARG A 24 1.23 -14.26 14.23
CA ARG A 24 2.21 -13.32 14.79
C ARG A 24 3.11 -12.73 13.71
N ARG A 25 3.59 -13.57 12.78
CA ARG A 25 4.39 -13.11 11.64
C ARG A 25 3.61 -12.15 10.76
N ARG A 26 2.36 -12.47 10.42
CA ARG A 26 1.51 -11.60 9.59
C ARG A 26 1.25 -10.26 10.26
N LEU A 27 0.94 -10.24 11.56
CA LEU A 27 0.79 -9.00 12.31
C LEU A 27 2.06 -8.15 12.26
N LYS A 28 3.24 -8.78 12.41
CA LYS A 28 4.52 -8.09 12.27
C LYS A 28 4.68 -7.46 10.87
N GLU A 29 4.39 -8.20 9.81
CA GLU A 29 4.45 -7.71 8.42
C GLU A 29 3.50 -6.52 8.20
N ILE A 30 2.27 -6.60 8.71
CA ILE A 30 1.29 -5.49 8.67
C ILE A 30 1.83 -4.25 9.40
N PHE A 31 2.39 -4.40 10.60
CA PHE A 31 2.93 -3.27 11.35
C PHE A 31 4.15 -2.65 10.68
N SER A 32 5.07 -3.47 10.15
CA SER A 32 6.24 -3.00 9.42
C SER A 32 5.86 -2.24 8.14
N ALA A 33 4.92 -2.74 7.34
CA ALA A 33 4.44 -2.04 6.15
C ALA A 33 3.78 -0.70 6.50
N ARG A 34 3.06 -0.66 7.62
CA ARG A 34 2.41 0.56 8.12
C ARG A 34 3.42 1.61 8.62
N GLU A 35 4.45 1.16 9.34
CA GLU A 35 5.57 2.01 9.77
C GLU A 35 6.30 2.56 8.55
N ASN A 36 6.62 1.71 7.57
CA ASN A 36 7.25 2.10 6.32
C ASN A 36 6.45 3.19 5.57
N PHE A 37 5.11 3.06 5.47
CA PHE A 37 4.27 4.10 4.89
C PHE A 37 4.37 5.43 5.66
N THR A 38 4.36 5.38 6.98
CA THR A 38 4.43 6.56 7.85
C THR A 38 5.78 7.27 7.74
N GLU A 39 6.87 6.50 7.74
CA GLU A 39 8.23 7.01 7.56
C GLU A 39 8.41 7.61 6.17
N THR A 40 8.01 6.90 5.13
CA THR A 40 8.07 7.37 3.73
C THR A 40 7.30 8.67 3.57
N ARG A 41 6.08 8.78 4.10
CA ARG A 41 5.29 10.02 4.10
C ARG A 41 6.01 11.16 4.81
N ARG A 42 6.62 10.89 5.97
CA ARG A 42 7.39 11.90 6.72
C ARG A 42 8.60 12.37 5.91
N GLU A 43 9.33 11.47 5.27
CA GLU A 43 10.45 11.81 4.40
C GLU A 43 9.99 12.67 3.21
N ILE A 44 8.91 12.28 2.54
CA ILE A 44 8.31 13.03 1.43
C ILE A 44 7.95 14.44 1.86
N THR A 45 7.26 14.58 3.00
CA THR A 45 6.88 15.89 3.54
C THR A 45 8.12 16.77 3.75
N ASN A 46 9.17 16.21 4.35
CA ASN A 46 10.43 16.94 4.55
C ASN A 46 11.09 17.36 3.22
N ARG A 47 11.01 16.52 2.18
CA ARG A 47 11.61 16.78 0.87
C ARG A 47 10.75 17.69 -0.03
N GLN A 48 9.43 17.68 0.12
CA GLN A 48 8.52 18.62 -0.55
C GLN A 48 8.77 20.05 -0.03
N LEU A 49 8.96 20.21 1.28
CA LEU A 49 9.31 21.50 1.89
C LEU A 49 10.63 22.08 1.36
N SER A 50 11.56 21.23 0.91
CA SER A 50 12.82 21.67 0.29
C SER A 50 12.73 21.85 -1.23
N GLY A 51 11.61 21.49 -1.87
CA GLY A 51 11.41 21.57 -3.32
C GLY A 51 12.26 20.60 -4.13
N GLN A 52 12.76 19.52 -3.52
CA GLN A 52 13.83 18.69 -4.10
C GLN A 52 13.37 17.45 -4.84
N VAL A 53 12.06 17.13 -4.85
CA VAL A 53 11.58 15.85 -5.38
C VAL A 53 10.43 16.07 -6.37
N PRO A 54 10.54 15.53 -7.60
CA PRO A 54 9.43 15.50 -8.55
C PRO A 54 8.21 14.76 -8.00
N GLN A 55 7.01 15.27 -8.27
CA GLN A 55 5.75 14.68 -7.79
C GLN A 55 5.59 13.19 -8.15
N SER A 56 5.99 12.79 -9.37
CA SER A 56 5.92 11.38 -9.79
C SER A 56 6.76 10.43 -8.93
N LYS A 57 7.89 10.90 -8.36
CA LYS A 57 8.70 10.08 -7.44
C LYS A 57 8.01 9.92 -6.08
N ILE A 58 7.25 10.92 -5.66
CA ILE A 58 6.47 10.92 -4.41
C ILE A 58 5.32 9.93 -4.54
N GLU A 59 4.54 10.08 -5.61
CA GLU A 59 3.43 9.19 -5.96
C GLU A 59 3.89 7.74 -6.06
N HIS A 60 4.99 7.47 -6.78
CA HIS A 60 5.54 6.12 -6.89
C HIS A 60 5.96 5.51 -5.53
N ALA A 61 6.59 6.31 -4.65
CA ALA A 61 7.03 5.83 -3.34
C ALA A 61 5.84 5.51 -2.42
N LEU A 62 4.84 6.40 -2.36
CA LEU A 62 3.62 6.17 -1.59
C LEU A 62 2.81 5.00 -2.14
N ARG A 63 2.69 4.91 -3.46
CA ARG A 63 2.05 3.80 -4.15
C ARG A 63 2.66 2.45 -3.74
N THR A 64 3.98 2.33 -3.77
CA THR A 64 4.67 1.08 -3.41
C THR A 64 4.39 0.70 -1.96
N CYS A 65 4.41 1.68 -1.05
CA CYS A 65 4.12 1.43 0.36
C CYS A 65 2.66 1.02 0.59
N ILE A 66 1.71 1.66 -0.12
CA ILE A 66 0.29 1.31 0.02
C ILE A 66 -0.04 -0.04 -0.63
N GLU A 67 0.55 -0.38 -1.77
CA GLU A 67 0.41 -1.70 -2.41
C GLU A 67 0.88 -2.81 -1.45
N GLU A 68 2.07 -2.66 -0.87
CA GLU A 68 2.61 -3.62 0.09
C GLU A 68 1.71 -3.74 1.33
N TYR A 69 1.29 -2.61 1.89
CA TYR A 69 0.42 -2.60 3.06
C TYR A 69 -0.94 -3.25 2.78
N THR A 70 -1.51 -2.96 1.61
CA THR A 70 -2.77 -3.55 1.14
C THR A 70 -2.64 -5.06 0.97
N MET A 71 -1.55 -5.55 0.36
CA MET A 71 -1.28 -6.97 0.17
C MET A 71 -1.20 -7.76 1.48
N TYR A 72 -0.62 -7.19 2.54
CA TYR A 72 -0.56 -7.88 3.84
C TYR A 72 -1.90 -7.92 4.58
N ILE A 73 -2.78 -6.95 4.32
CA ILE A 73 -4.10 -6.89 4.96
C ILE A 73 -5.15 -7.68 4.17
N GLU A 74 -5.03 -7.80 2.84
CA GLU A 74 -5.96 -8.52 1.96
C GLU A 74 -6.42 -9.88 2.53
N PRO A 75 -5.54 -10.76 3.04
CA PRO A 75 -5.98 -12.04 3.58
C PRO A 75 -6.93 -11.94 4.78
N MET A 76 -6.91 -10.83 5.51
CA MET A 76 -7.84 -10.56 6.62
C MET A 76 -9.24 -10.18 6.11
N PHE A 77 -9.31 -9.52 4.95
CA PHE A 77 -10.57 -9.23 4.26
C PHE A 77 -11.16 -10.45 3.57
N ALA A 78 -10.31 -11.29 2.95
CA ALA A 78 -10.76 -12.53 2.35
C ALA A 78 -11.44 -13.48 3.38
N SER A 79 -11.13 -13.31 4.66
CA SER A 79 -11.78 -14.01 5.77
C SER A 79 -12.97 -13.28 6.39
N ALA A 80 -13.22 -12.03 6.03
CA ALA A 80 -14.36 -11.25 6.50
C ALA A 80 -15.61 -11.58 5.67
N ASP A 81 -16.80 -11.38 6.25
CA ASP A 81 -18.10 -11.73 5.63
C ASP A 81 -18.51 -10.80 4.46
N ASP A 82 -17.67 -9.84 4.08
CA ASP A 82 -17.99 -8.80 3.10
C ASP A 82 -16.88 -8.62 2.04
N PRO A 83 -16.96 -9.35 0.91
CA PRO A 83 -16.00 -9.21 -0.19
C PRO A 83 -16.21 -7.92 -1.01
N ASP A 84 -17.41 -7.33 -0.97
CA ASP A 84 -17.75 -6.15 -1.74
C ASP A 84 -17.07 -4.91 -1.13
N TYR A 85 -16.92 -4.87 0.19
CA TYR A 85 -16.14 -3.84 0.88
C TYR A 85 -14.70 -3.71 0.34
N TRP A 86 -14.04 -4.84 0.04
CA TRP A 86 -12.66 -4.82 -0.50
C TRP A 86 -12.59 -4.31 -1.94
N ARG A 87 -13.62 -4.57 -2.75
CA ARG A 87 -13.59 -4.37 -4.20
C ARG A 87 -14.27 -3.09 -4.67
N GLU A 88 -15.38 -2.70 -4.05
CA GLU A 88 -16.30 -1.75 -4.68
C GLU A 88 -16.85 -0.69 -3.72
N GLU A 89 -17.05 -0.99 -2.43
CA GLU A 89 -17.79 -0.07 -1.55
C GLU A 89 -16.98 1.16 -1.10
N ILE A 90 -15.65 1.04 -1.00
CA ILE A 90 -14.82 2.12 -0.46
C ILE A 90 -14.42 3.06 -1.58
N GLU A 91 -14.94 4.28 -1.56
CA GLU A 91 -14.45 5.36 -2.39
C GLU A 91 -13.07 5.83 -1.88
N LEU A 92 -12.03 5.63 -2.67
CA LEU A 92 -10.67 6.07 -2.35
C LEU A 92 -10.33 7.42 -2.99
N GLY A 93 -11.02 7.77 -4.07
CA GLY A 93 -10.93 9.06 -4.74
C GLY A 93 -11.07 8.93 -6.25
N GLU A 94 -10.67 9.97 -6.96
CA GLU A 94 -10.76 10.05 -8.42
C GLU A 94 -9.42 10.44 -9.03
N ILE A 95 -9.18 9.94 -10.24
CA ILE A 95 -7.98 10.25 -11.02
C ILE A 95 -8.38 11.13 -12.18
N GLU A 96 -7.80 12.33 -12.20
CA GLU A 96 -7.89 13.26 -13.30
C GLU A 96 -7.07 12.73 -14.49
N VAL A 97 -7.73 12.60 -15.64
CA VAL A 97 -7.11 12.19 -16.90
C VAL A 97 -7.24 13.37 -17.87
N PRO A 98 -6.24 13.67 -18.71
CA PRO A 98 -6.37 14.77 -19.67
C PRO A 98 -7.64 14.64 -20.52
N GLU A 99 -8.35 15.75 -20.72
CA GLU A 99 -9.58 15.80 -21.54
C GLU A 99 -9.38 15.26 -22.96
N SER A 100 -8.15 15.35 -23.50
CA SER A 100 -7.79 14.77 -24.80
C SER A 100 -7.91 13.24 -24.85
N VAL A 101 -7.97 12.59 -23.69
CA VAL A 101 -8.13 11.13 -23.53
C VAL A 101 -9.54 10.79 -23.06
N ARG A 102 -10.06 11.53 -22.08
CA ARG A 102 -11.34 11.21 -21.44
C ARG A 102 -12.00 12.45 -20.85
N ASP A 103 -13.32 12.56 -21.05
CA ASP A 103 -14.15 13.67 -20.54
C ASP A 103 -14.56 13.53 -19.05
N SER A 104 -14.12 12.49 -18.36
CA SER A 104 -14.52 12.19 -16.98
C SER A 104 -13.36 11.60 -16.17
N PRO A 105 -13.26 11.93 -14.87
CA PRO A 105 -12.32 11.29 -13.96
C PRO A 105 -12.55 9.78 -13.85
N ILE A 106 -11.52 9.05 -13.44
CA ILE A 106 -11.60 7.63 -13.14
C ILE A 106 -11.77 7.47 -11.63
N ALA A 107 -12.95 7.02 -11.19
CA ALA A 107 -13.17 6.65 -9.80
C ALA A 107 -12.31 5.44 -9.42
N VAL A 108 -11.63 5.53 -8.29
CA VAL A 108 -10.86 4.45 -7.68
C VAL A 108 -11.64 3.97 -6.46
N ASN A 109 -12.28 2.83 -6.63
CA ASN A 109 -13.10 2.20 -5.59
C ASN A 109 -12.48 0.87 -5.17
N GLY A 110 -12.58 0.59 -3.88
CA GLY A 110 -12.02 -0.60 -3.26
C GLY A 110 -10.49 -0.62 -3.25
N PHE A 111 -9.95 -1.44 -2.35
CA PHE A 111 -8.51 -1.67 -2.27
C PHE A 111 -7.99 -2.56 -3.40
N ALA A 112 -8.86 -3.40 -3.99
CA ALA A 112 -8.51 -4.20 -5.15
C ALA A 112 -8.01 -3.33 -6.31
N ALA A 113 -8.59 -2.14 -6.53
CA ALA A 113 -8.15 -1.23 -7.57
C ALA A 113 -6.69 -0.77 -7.41
N ILE A 114 -6.14 -0.74 -6.19
CA ILE A 114 -4.73 -0.40 -5.94
C ILE A 114 -3.82 -1.54 -6.44
N LEU A 115 -4.20 -2.80 -6.19
CA LEU A 115 -3.38 -3.97 -6.50
C LEU A 115 -3.53 -4.44 -7.95
N ASP A 116 -4.74 -4.37 -8.49
CA ASP A 116 -5.08 -4.94 -9.81
C ASP A 116 -4.75 -3.98 -10.95
N THR A 117 -4.62 -2.68 -10.67
CA THR A 117 -4.27 -1.68 -11.68
C THR A 117 -2.77 -1.68 -11.93
N SER A 118 -2.39 -1.75 -13.21
CA SER A 118 -0.98 -1.62 -13.63
C SER A 118 -0.54 -0.16 -13.58
N TRP A 119 0.11 0.23 -12.49
CA TRP A 119 0.59 1.60 -12.29
C TRP A 119 2.01 1.83 -12.85
N PRO A 120 2.27 2.95 -13.54
CA PRO A 120 1.31 3.98 -13.95
C PRO A 120 0.36 3.49 -15.04
N MET A 121 -0.89 3.97 -15.03
CA MET A 121 -1.82 3.79 -16.14
C MET A 121 -1.28 4.50 -17.37
N VAL A 122 -1.34 3.84 -18.53
CA VAL A 122 -0.91 4.42 -19.81
C VAL A 122 -2.13 4.57 -20.71
N PHE A 123 -2.37 5.80 -21.15
CA PHE A 123 -3.45 6.11 -22.08
C PHE A 123 -2.87 6.56 -23.40
N GLU A 124 -3.36 5.99 -24.49
CA GLU A 124 -3.02 6.38 -25.86
C GLU A 124 -4.16 7.21 -26.46
N TYR A 125 -3.82 8.29 -27.15
CA TYR A 125 -4.78 9.16 -27.82
C TYR A 125 -4.17 9.76 -29.10
N ASP A 126 -5.01 9.94 -30.11
CA ASP A 126 -4.59 10.50 -31.38
C ASP A 126 -4.77 12.02 -31.39
N VAL A 127 -3.72 12.73 -31.79
CA VAL A 127 -3.73 14.18 -31.97
C VAL A 127 -3.59 14.47 -33.46
N PRO A 128 -4.45 15.33 -34.04
CA PRO A 128 -4.24 15.82 -35.39
C PRO A 128 -2.94 16.65 -35.42
N GLU A 129 -2.05 16.30 -36.34
CA GLU A 129 -0.79 17.01 -36.60
C GLU A 129 -0.78 17.41 -38.07
N GLU A 130 -0.65 18.71 -38.31
CA GLU A 130 -0.57 19.25 -39.67
C GLU A 130 0.84 19.00 -40.21
N ASP A 131 0.94 18.16 -41.24
CA ASP A 131 2.17 17.84 -41.94
C ASP A 131 2.24 18.67 -43.24
N GLU A 132 3.35 19.40 -43.43
CA GLU A 132 3.52 20.32 -44.57
C GLU A 132 3.48 19.63 -45.94
N LEU A 133 3.77 18.32 -46.01
CA LEU A 133 3.83 17.53 -47.25
C LEU A 133 2.56 16.71 -47.49
N TYR A 134 1.96 16.18 -46.43
CA TYR A 134 0.85 15.22 -46.53
C TYR A 134 -0.50 15.75 -46.05
N GLY A 135 -0.55 16.97 -45.51
CA GLY A 135 -1.77 17.55 -44.94
C GLY A 135 -2.02 17.06 -43.52
N GLU A 136 -3.28 16.93 -43.11
CA GLU A 136 -3.62 16.52 -41.75
C GLU A 136 -3.32 15.02 -41.54
N THR A 137 -2.43 14.73 -40.60
CA THR A 137 -2.07 13.37 -40.19
C THR A 137 -2.49 13.13 -38.74
N GLN A 138 -2.65 11.86 -38.35
CA GLN A 138 -2.90 11.50 -36.95
C GLN A 138 -1.63 10.94 -36.32
N LYS A 139 -1.30 11.46 -35.13
CA LYS A 139 -0.19 10.99 -34.33
C LYS A 139 -0.67 10.51 -32.98
N THR A 140 -0.45 9.23 -32.72
CA THR A 140 -0.70 8.63 -31.42
C THR A 140 0.30 9.15 -30.41
N LYS A 141 -0.20 9.73 -29.33
CA LYS A 141 0.56 10.13 -28.14
C LYS A 141 0.14 9.27 -26.96
N SER A 142 1.03 9.13 -25.99
CA SER A 142 0.74 8.43 -24.74
C SER A 142 0.89 9.38 -23.55
N VAL A 143 -0.03 9.33 -22.59
CA VAL A 143 0.12 9.94 -21.27
C VAL A 143 0.19 8.86 -20.19
N LYS A 144 1.05 9.07 -19.20
CA LYS A 144 1.19 8.21 -18.02
C LYS A 144 0.57 8.90 -16.83
N VAL A 145 -0.26 8.18 -16.09
CA VAL A 145 -0.93 8.67 -14.89
C VAL A 145 -0.61 7.71 -13.74
N ASP A 146 0.13 8.21 -12.75
CA ASP A 146 0.45 7.47 -11.53
C ASP A 146 -0.73 7.52 -10.54
N LEU A 147 -0.67 6.70 -9.49
CA LEU A 147 -1.65 6.73 -8.40
C LEU A 147 -1.45 8.02 -7.59
N PRO A 148 -2.46 8.92 -7.51
CA PRO A 148 -2.32 10.16 -6.75
C PRO A 148 -2.01 9.92 -5.27
N GLU A 149 -1.26 10.86 -4.69
CA GLU A 149 -0.90 10.85 -3.26
C GLU A 149 -2.14 10.80 -2.36
N GLU A 150 -3.19 11.51 -2.74
CA GLU A 150 -4.47 11.59 -2.03
C GLU A 150 -5.13 10.22 -1.92
N ILE A 151 -5.12 9.43 -3.00
CA ILE A 151 -5.72 8.09 -3.03
C ILE A 151 -4.90 7.13 -2.15
N SER A 152 -3.56 7.21 -2.21
CA SER A 152 -2.69 6.43 -1.32
C SER A 152 -2.96 6.74 0.16
N HIS A 153 -3.16 8.02 0.50
CA HIS A 153 -3.51 8.45 1.85
C HIS A 153 -4.92 8.03 2.29
N ALA A 154 -5.89 8.12 1.40
CA ALA A 154 -7.25 7.66 1.66
C ALA A 154 -7.27 6.17 1.96
N ALA A 155 -6.60 5.37 1.12
CA ALA A 155 -6.47 3.93 1.31
C ALA A 155 -5.77 3.59 2.63
N PHE A 156 -4.65 4.25 2.94
CA PHE A 156 -3.97 4.05 4.22
C PHE A 156 -4.89 4.31 5.41
N ARG A 157 -5.68 5.40 5.38
CA ARG A 157 -6.64 5.71 6.45
C ARG A 157 -7.70 4.62 6.58
N LYS A 158 -8.28 4.18 5.46
CA LYS A 158 -9.34 3.17 5.43
C LYS A 158 -8.86 1.79 5.87
N LEU A 159 -7.65 1.38 5.52
CA LEU A 159 -7.03 0.15 6.02
C LEU A 159 -6.83 0.20 7.54
N ASN A 160 -6.39 1.34 8.08
CA ASN A 160 -6.25 1.51 9.52
C ASN A 160 -7.59 1.52 10.26
N GLU A 161 -8.64 2.12 9.67
CA GLU A 161 -10.01 2.05 10.19
C GLU A 161 -10.45 0.59 10.28
N PHE A 162 -10.28 -0.18 9.20
CA PHE A 162 -10.61 -1.61 9.18
C PHE A 162 -9.88 -2.42 10.26
N LEU A 163 -8.55 -2.28 10.37
CA LEU A 163 -7.76 -3.02 11.36
C LEU A 163 -8.22 -2.71 12.79
N ARG A 164 -8.53 -1.44 13.08
CA ARG A 164 -9.06 -1.03 14.37
C ARG A 164 -10.40 -1.70 14.65
N ASP A 165 -11.29 -1.70 13.66
CA ASP A 165 -12.64 -2.24 13.81
C ASP A 165 -12.63 -3.77 13.97
N HIS A 166 -11.61 -4.45 13.43
CA HIS A 166 -11.36 -5.90 13.59
C HIS A 166 -10.50 -6.24 14.81
N GLY A 167 -10.37 -5.31 15.76
CA GLY A 167 -9.74 -5.58 17.05
C GLY A 167 -8.22 -5.76 16.99
N VAL A 168 -7.57 -5.43 15.86
CA VAL A 168 -6.11 -5.26 15.79
C VAL A 168 -5.78 -3.95 16.50
N LYS A 169 -5.86 -3.99 17.84
CA LYS A 169 -5.49 -2.89 18.70
C LYS A 169 -3.99 -2.68 18.59
N TYR A 170 -3.59 -1.42 18.46
CA TYR A 170 -2.20 -1.03 18.58
C TYR A 170 -1.67 -1.53 19.92
N ARG A 171 -0.71 -2.45 19.89
CA ARG A 171 0.30 -2.49 20.94
C ARG A 171 1.48 -1.73 20.39
N MET A 172 1.64 -0.49 20.85
CA MET A 172 2.95 0.19 20.79
C MET A 172 4.01 -0.54 21.65
N GLU A 173 3.63 -1.61 22.36
CA GLU A 173 4.46 -2.35 23.31
C GLU A 173 5.50 -3.29 22.69
N ASP A 174 5.45 -3.59 21.38
CA ASP A 174 6.47 -4.45 20.75
C ASP A 174 7.68 -3.66 20.20
N GLY A 175 7.83 -2.40 20.62
CA GLY A 175 8.99 -1.54 20.34
C GLY A 175 9.93 -1.24 21.52
N LEU A 176 9.92 -2.03 22.62
CA LEU A 176 10.78 -1.87 23.84
C LEU A 176 10.64 -0.51 24.61
N PRO A 177 11.04 -0.43 25.91
CA PRO A 177 10.17 -0.09 27.04
C PRO A 177 10.04 1.41 27.38
N THR A 178 8.99 1.75 28.13
CA THR A 178 8.99 2.84 29.15
C THR A 178 7.83 2.60 30.13
N ASP A 179 8.02 1.86 31.23
CA ASP A 179 8.48 2.46 32.50
C ASP A 179 9.50 3.60 32.33
N GLN A 180 8.98 4.76 31.91
CA GLN A 180 9.53 6.09 32.12
C GLN A 180 8.55 7.10 31.51
N LEU A 181 7.46 7.36 32.23
CA LEU A 181 6.88 8.68 32.45
C LEU A 181 6.08 8.65 33.76
#